data_AF-A0A0G0H589-F1
#
_entry.id   AF-A0A0G0H589-F1
#
_cell.length_a   1.000
_cell.length_b   1.000
_cell.length_c   1.000
_cell.angle_alpha   90.00
_cell.angle_beta   90.00
_cell.angle_gamma   90.00
#
_symmetry.space_group_name_H-M   'P 1'
#
loop_
_entity.id
_entity.type
_entity.pdbx_description
1 polymer ?
#
loop_
_entity_poly.entity_id
_entity_poly.type
_entity_poly.pdbx_seq_one_letter_code
_entity_poly.pdbx_strand_id
1 'polypeptide(L)'
;MNTTILQIPMPKSLKKSAQEVANEYGFSSLQDFLRLILTKLSKRELVVSIGEATVQLSKENEARYAKMGNDFAQGKNVKDLSSVKDLMKDLRA
;
A
#
# COMPACT_ATOMS: atom_id res chain seq x y z
N MET A 1 6.53 -31.91 24.56
CA MET A 1 6.92 -30.67 23.87
C MET A 1 7.29 -31.03 22.44
N ASN A 2 6.53 -30.58 21.44
CA ASN A 2 6.80 -30.84 20.02
C ASN A 2 7.18 -29.53 19.32
N THR A 3 8.30 -28.94 19.73
CA THR A 3 8.80 -27.66 19.23
C THR A 3 10.17 -27.87 18.59
N THR A 4 10.40 -27.24 17.44
CA THR A 4 11.69 -27.24 16.74
C THR A 4 12.21 -25.82 16.56
N ILE A 5 13.53 -25.68 16.36
CA ILE A 5 14.21 -24.38 16.19
C ILE A 5 14.46 -24.16 14.69
N LEU A 6 14.07 -22.99 14.19
CA LEU A 6 14.43 -22.53 12.84
C LEU A 6 15.62 -21.57 12.94
N GLN A 7 16.73 -21.91 12.28
CA GLN A 7 17.91 -21.06 12.17
C GLN A 7 18.00 -20.46 10.77
N ILE A 8 18.13 -19.14 10.67
CA ILE A 8 18.20 -18.41 9.40
C ILE A 8 19.45 -17.52 9.43
N PRO A 9 20.50 -17.84 8.66
CA PRO A 9 21.65 -16.96 8.47
C PRO A 9 21.22 -15.68 7.76
N MET A 10 21.52 -14.52 8.33
CA MET A 10 21.18 -13.23 7.73
C MET A 10 22.10 -12.11 8.21
N PRO A 11 22.24 -11.00 7.45
CA PRO A 11 22.98 -9.83 7.90
C PRO A 11 22.43 -9.26 9.21
N LYS A 12 23.32 -8.82 10.10
CA LYS A 12 22.93 -8.19 11.39
C LYS A 12 22.04 -6.96 11.17
N SER A 13 22.35 -6.16 10.15
CA SER A 13 21.56 -4.98 9.79
C SER A 13 20.13 -5.33 9.43
N LEU A 14 19.95 -6.34 8.56
CA LEU A 14 18.63 -6.81 8.16
C LEU A 14 17.81 -7.34 9.34
N LYS A 15 18.45 -8.11 10.24
CA LYS A 15 17.78 -8.59 11.45
C LYS A 15 17.30 -7.41 12.32
N LYS A 16 18.11 -6.38 12.48
CA LYS A 16 17.79 -5.21 13.29
C LYS A 16 16.63 -4.42 12.68
N SER A 17 16.69 -4.08 11.40
CA SER A 17 15.63 -3.33 10.73
C SER A 17 14.31 -4.12 10.68
N ALA A 18 14.37 -5.43 10.42
CA ALA A 18 13.16 -6.28 10.44
C ALA A 18 12.54 -6.38 11.85
N GLN A 19 13.36 -6.40 12.90
CA GLN A 19 12.87 -6.39 14.29
C GLN A 19 12.19 -5.05 14.65
N GLU A 20 12.74 -3.93 14.19
CA GLU A 20 12.13 -2.60 14.38
C GLU A 20 10.76 -2.53 13.73
N VAL A 21 10.65 -2.93 12.46
CA VAL A 21 9.36 -2.96 11.74
C VAL A 21 8.36 -3.95 12.38
N ALA A 22 8.83 -5.12 12.83
CA ALA A 22 7.97 -6.07 13.53
C ALA A 22 7.39 -5.46 14.84
N ASN A 23 8.18 -4.67 15.56
CA ASN A 23 7.70 -3.96 16.75
C ASN A 23 6.69 -2.87 16.40
N GLU A 24 6.90 -2.14 15.31
CA GLU A 24 5.94 -1.13 14.81
C GLU A 24 4.59 -1.76 14.44
N TYR A 25 4.59 -2.99 13.92
CA TYR A 25 3.38 -3.78 13.69
C TYR A 25 2.78 -4.40 14.97
N GLY A 26 3.37 -4.17 16.14
CA GLY A 26 2.86 -4.61 17.44
C GLY A 26 3.31 -6.00 17.88
N PHE A 27 4.28 -6.63 17.20
CA PHE A 27 4.83 -7.91 17.62
C PHE A 27 5.89 -7.72 18.71
N SER A 28 5.92 -8.62 19.69
CA SER A 28 6.92 -8.60 20.77
C SER A 28 8.32 -9.04 20.31
N SER A 29 8.39 -9.81 19.22
CA SER A 29 9.66 -10.27 18.65
C SER A 29 9.53 -10.57 17.15
N LEU A 30 10.66 -10.53 16.44
CA LEU A 30 10.74 -10.98 15.06
C LEU A 30 10.34 -12.46 14.91
N GLN A 31 10.56 -13.27 15.95
CA GLN A 31 10.21 -14.68 15.94
C GLN A 31 8.68 -14.87 15.96
N ASP A 32 7.95 -14.03 16.69
CA ASP A 32 6.48 -14.09 16.72
C ASP A 32 5.88 -13.67 15.38
N PHE A 33 6.44 -12.62 14.78
CA PHE A 33 6.10 -12.24 13.41
C PHE A 33 6.35 -13.40 12.43
N LEU A 34 7.53 -14.03 12.47
CA LEU A 34 7.86 -15.17 11.62
C LEU A 34 6.93 -16.37 11.84
N ARG A 35 6.53 -16.67 13.08
CA ARG A 35 5.56 -17.73 13.38
C ARG A 35 4.21 -17.45 12.72
N LEU A 36 3.74 -16.21 12.75
CA LEU A 36 2.50 -15.83 12.07
C LEU A 36 2.62 -16.01 10.56
N ILE A 37 3.69 -15.52 9.94
CA ILE A 37 3.93 -15.64 8.51
C ILE A 37 4.01 -17.12 8.08
N LEU A 38 4.76 -17.94 8.81
CA LEU A 38 4.87 -19.38 8.54
C LEU A 38 3.53 -20.11 8.73
N THR A 39 2.71 -19.67 9.69
CA THR A 39 1.34 -20.20 9.89
C THR A 39 0.43 -19.84 8.73
N LYS A 40 0.53 -18.62 8.20
CA LYS A 40 -0.22 -18.21 7.00
C LYS A 40 0.26 -18.94 5.76
N LEU A 41 1.58 -19.12 5.63
CA LEU A 41 2.18 -19.87 4.54
C LEU A 41 1.72 -21.34 4.55
N SER A 42 1.71 -22.02 5.70
CA SER A 42 1.30 -23.42 5.79
C SER A 42 -0.17 -23.65 5.44
N LYS A 43 -1.01 -22.62 5.60
CA LYS A 43 -2.43 -22.61 5.21
C LYS A 43 -2.68 -22.12 3.78
N ARG A 44 -1.63 -21.77 3.01
CA ARG A 44 -1.74 -21.12 1.68
C ARG A 44 -2.50 -19.79 1.71
N GLU A 45 -2.45 -19.10 2.84
CA GLU A 45 -3.07 -17.77 3.04
C GLU A 45 -2.08 -16.62 2.81
N LEU A 46 -0.82 -16.92 2.48
CA LEU A 46 0.19 -15.91 2.22
C LEU A 46 0.19 -15.54 0.74
N VAL A 47 -0.22 -14.30 0.44
CA VAL A 47 -0.08 -13.68 -0.88
C VAL A 47 1.08 -12.69 -0.81
N VAL A 48 2.14 -12.92 -1.59
CA VAL A 48 3.26 -11.99 -1.70
C VAL A 48 3.02 -11.10 -2.90
N SER A 49 2.73 -9.83 -2.65
CA SER A 49 2.69 -8.78 -3.67
C SER A 49 3.90 -7.88 -3.54
N ILE A 50 4.59 -7.62 -4.64
CA ILE A 50 5.58 -6.54 -4.70
C ILE A 50 4.78 -5.26 -4.94
N GLY A 51 4.63 -4.44 -3.91
CA GLY A 51 3.98 -3.13 -4.04
C GLY A 51 4.91 -2.16 -4.78
N GLU A 52 4.37 -1.44 -5.76
CA GLU A 52 5.09 -0.32 -6.38
C GLU A 52 5.31 0.79 -5.35
N ALA A 53 6.49 1.42 -5.38
CA ALA A 53 6.77 2.59 -4.56
C ALA A 53 5.65 3.63 -4.76
N THR A 54 5.14 4.21 -3.67
CA THR A 54 4.11 5.25 -3.70
C THR A 54 4.44 6.26 -4.80
N VAL A 55 3.59 6.31 -5.84
CA VAL A 55 3.77 7.21 -6.98
C VAL A 55 3.78 8.64 -6.45
N GLN A 56 4.96 9.24 -6.36
CA GLN A 56 5.08 10.66 -6.01
C GLN A 56 4.73 11.47 -7.26
N LEU A 57 3.70 12.32 -7.14
CA LEU A 57 3.36 13.26 -8.18
C LEU A 57 4.51 14.27 -8.35
N SER A 58 4.78 14.69 -9.58
CA SER A 58 5.61 15.87 -9.80
C SER A 58 4.94 17.10 -9.17
N LYS A 59 5.73 18.11 -8.78
CA LYS A 59 5.21 19.37 -8.21
C LYS A 59 4.13 20.01 -9.09
N GLU A 60 4.28 19.89 -10.41
CA GLU A 60 3.31 20.37 -11.39
C GLU A 60 1.97 19.61 -11.30
N ASN A 61 2.02 18.27 -11.26
CA ASN A 61 0.83 17.45 -11.16
C ASN A 61 0.12 17.61 -9.82
N GLU A 62 0.86 17.72 -8.72
CA GLU A 62 0.31 18.02 -7.41
C GLU A 62 -0.44 19.36 -7.39
N ALA A 63 0.17 20.41 -7.93
CA ALA A 63 -0.48 21.72 -8.07
C ALA A 63 -1.73 21.66 -8.96
N ARG A 64 -1.68 20.89 -10.06
CA ARG A 64 -2.81 20.69 -10.96
C ARG A 64 -3.97 19.99 -10.28
N TYR A 65 -3.73 18.89 -9.56
CA TYR A 65 -4.79 18.17 -8.86
C TYR A 65 -5.33 18.93 -7.66
N ALA A 66 -4.49 19.66 -6.92
CA ALA A 66 -4.94 20.56 -5.86
C ALA A 66 -5.88 21.64 -6.41
N LYS A 67 -5.55 22.21 -7.58
CA LYS A 67 -6.43 23.15 -8.28
C LYS A 67 -7.75 22.51 -8.70
N MET A 68 -7.72 21.28 -9.25
CA MET A 68 -8.95 20.55 -9.61
C MET A 68 -9.86 20.31 -8.40
N GLY A 69 -9.28 19.99 -7.24
CA GLY A 69 -10.04 19.84 -5.99
C GLY A 69 -10.71 21.14 -5.55
N ASN A 70 -9.99 22.26 -5.64
CA ASN A 70 -10.54 23.59 -5.33
C ASN A 70 -11.64 24.01 -6.32
N ASP A 71 -11.42 23.79 -7.61
CA ASP A 71 -12.39 24.07 -8.68
C ASP A 71 -13.68 23.26 -8.44
N PHE A 72 -13.54 21.96 -8.11
CA PHE A 72 -14.68 21.10 -7.76
C PHE A 72 -15.47 21.60 -6.54
N ALA A 73 -14.77 21.95 -5.45
CA ALA A 73 -15.40 22.47 -4.23
C ALA A 73 -16.14 23.81 -4.46
N GLN A 74 -15.69 24.60 -5.43
CA GLN A 74 -16.29 25.88 -5.80
C GLN A 74 -17.36 25.75 -6.90
N GLY A 75 -17.63 24.54 -7.40
CA GLY A 75 -18.54 24.30 -8.53
C GLY A 75 -18.04 24.92 -9.84
N LYS A 76 -16.74 25.18 -9.94
CA LYS A 76 -16.09 25.80 -11.10
C LYS A 76 -15.48 24.70 -11.97
N ASN A 77 -15.62 24.80 -13.30
CA ASN A 77 -15.15 23.78 -14.23
C ASN A 77 -15.73 22.37 -13.99
N VAL A 78 -16.91 22.29 -13.34
CA VAL A 78 -17.66 21.05 -13.12
C VAL A 78 -18.86 21.04 -14.06
N LYS A 79 -19.16 19.87 -14.63
CA LYS A 79 -20.37 19.62 -15.43
C LYS A 79 -21.08 18.40 -14.90
N ASP A 80 -22.37 18.54 -14.66
CA ASP A 80 -23.24 17.41 -14.33
C ASP A 80 -23.84 16.84 -15.62
N LEU A 81 -23.79 15.52 -15.76
CA LEU A 81 -24.31 14.82 -16.93
C LEU A 81 -25.21 13.67 -16.47
N SER A 82 -26.40 13.58 -17.08
CA SER A 82 -27.45 12.65 -16.67
C SER A 82 -27.32 11.25 -17.28
N SER A 83 -26.43 11.05 -18.27
CA SER A 83 -26.23 9.75 -18.90
C SER A 83 -24.79 9.52 -19.33
N VAL A 84 -24.40 8.24 -19.36
CA VAL A 84 -23.09 7.80 -19.87
C VAL A 84 -22.92 8.20 -21.34
N LYS A 85 -24.00 8.21 -22.13
CA LYS A 85 -23.98 8.61 -23.54
C LYS A 85 -23.61 10.09 -23.70
N ASP A 86 -24.12 10.95 -22.82
CA ASP A 86 -23.83 12.39 -22.83
C ASP A 86 -22.40 12.67 -22.36
N LEU A 87 -21.94 11.93 -21.33
CA LEU A 87 -20.54 11.96 -20.90
C LEU A 87 -19.57 11.60 -22.03
N MET A 88 -19.84 10.49 -22.72
CA MET A 88 -18.97 10.04 -23.80
C MET A 88 -18.98 10.97 -25.01
N LYS A 89 -20.05 11.76 -25.20
CA LYS A 89 -20.11 12.80 -26.23
C LYS A 89 -19.28 14.03 -25.86
N ASP A 90 -19.31 14.46 -24.59
CA ASP A 90 -18.53 15.61 -24.11
C ASP A 90 -17.02 15.31 -24.09
N LEU A 91 -16.62 14.08 -23.73
CA LEU A 91 -15.20 13.68 -23.64
C LEU A 91 -14.51 13.43 -24.99
N ARG A 92 -15.27 13.29 -26.09
CA ARG A 92 -14.73 13.05 -27.44
C ARG A 92 -14.56 14.33 -28.26
N ALA A 93 -14.87 15.50 -27.67
CA ALA A 93 -14.80 16.81 -28.31
C ALA A 93 -13.37 17.38 -28.34
#